data_AF-A0A2R7Y4E8-F1
#
_entry.id   AF-A0A2R7Y4E8-F1
#
_cell.length_a   1.000
_cell.length_b   1.000
_cell.length_c   1.000
_cell.angle_alpha   90.00
_cell.angle_beta   90.00
_cell.angle_gamma   90.00
#
_symmetry.space_group_name_H-M   'P 1'
#
loop_
_entity.id
_entity.type
_entity.pdbx_description
1 polymer ?
#
loop_
_entity_poly.entity_id
_entity_poly.type
_entity_poly.pdbx_seq_one_letter_code
_entity_poly.pdbx_strand_id
1 'polypeptide(L)'
;MPVDVIVVTNGSLLGEELLKLTWYTAQKLFHEYGVEVYVIPYYSKDSRVSLIINDIEFTVNKKLTPEELTDLILSALGNESPKTQEVSSLGLTLHDDNDFCEGVLIY
;
A
#
# COMPACT_ATOMS: atom_id res chain seq x y z
N MET A 1 2.92 -16.38 -4.93
CA MET A 1 2.10 -15.46 -5.72
C MET A 1 2.82 -14.13 -5.74
N PRO A 2 3.04 -13.50 -6.90
CA PRO A 2 3.65 -12.18 -6.94
C PRO A 2 2.73 -11.14 -6.28
N VAL A 3 3.32 -10.09 -5.71
CA VAL A 3 2.59 -8.97 -5.12
C VAL A 3 2.68 -7.77 -6.04
N ASP A 4 1.54 -7.25 -6.47
CA ASP A 4 1.49 -6.00 -7.22
C ASP A 4 1.33 -4.83 -6.26
N VAL A 5 2.26 -3.88 -6.33
CA VAL A 5 2.28 -2.67 -5.50
C VAL A 5 2.29 -1.43 -6.40
N ILE A 6 1.16 -0.73 -6.46
CA ILE A 6 1.06 0.56 -7.14
C ILE A 6 1.35 1.66 -6.13
N VAL A 7 2.32 2.51 -6.44
CA VAL A 7 2.64 3.68 -5.61
C VAL A 7 2.09 4.92 -6.29
N VAL A 8 1.02 5.48 -5.73
CA VAL A 8 0.40 6.71 -6.21
C VAL A 8 1.13 7.90 -5.60
N THR A 9 1.76 8.73 -6.43
CA THR A 9 2.46 9.94 -6.01
C THR A 9 1.83 11.18 -6.63
N ASN A 10 1.91 12.31 -5.92
CA ASN A 10 1.43 13.61 -6.38
C ASN A 10 2.56 14.64 -6.54
N GLY A 11 3.81 14.18 -6.54
CA GLY A 11 5.01 15.03 -6.60
C GLY A 11 5.40 15.66 -5.26
N SER A 12 4.70 15.31 -4.16
CA SER A 12 5.14 15.65 -2.83
C SER A 12 6.37 14.85 -2.41
N LEU A 13 7.15 15.41 -1.46
CA LEU A 13 8.29 14.70 -0.86
C LEU A 13 7.87 13.35 -0.25
N LEU A 14 6.68 13.28 0.35
CA LEU A 14 6.14 12.05 0.93
C LEU A 14 5.96 10.95 -0.13
N GLY A 15 5.39 11.28 -1.30
CA GLY A 15 5.20 10.32 -2.39
C GLY A 15 6.52 9.81 -2.97
N GLU A 16 7.50 10.71 -3.14
CA GLU A 16 8.84 10.34 -3.62
C GLU A 16 9.59 9.45 -2.62
N GLU A 17 9.49 9.75 -1.32
CA GLU A 17 10.08 8.92 -0.27
C GLU A 17 9.40 7.56 -0.18
N LEU A 18 8.06 7.51 -0.30
CA LEU A 18 7.30 6.26 -0.31
C LEU A 18 7.72 5.39 -1.49
N LEU A 19 7.82 5.94 -2.71
CA LEU A 19 8.26 5.18 -3.89
C LEU A 19 9.64 4.56 -3.71
N LYS A 20 10.60 5.34 -3.19
CA LYS A 20 11.97 4.85 -2.91
C LYS A 20 11.96 3.74 -1.86
N LEU A 21 11.17 3.92 -0.81
CA LEU A 21 11.05 2.94 0.27
C LEU A 21 10.44 1.63 -0.25
N THR A 22 9.35 1.71 -1.03
CA THR A 22 8.71 0.55 -1.66
C THR A 22 9.66 -0.20 -2.58
N TRP A 23 10.42 0.53 -3.41
CA TRP A 23 11.42 -0.08 -4.29
C TRP A 23 12.52 -0.81 -3.51
N TYR A 24 12.99 -0.24 -2.40
CA TYR A 24 13.96 -0.87 -1.53
C TYR A 24 13.39 -2.12 -0.84
N THR A 25 12.17 -2.02 -0.29
CA THR A 25 11.51 -3.14 0.38
C THR A 25 11.23 -4.29 -0.58
N ALA A 26 10.84 -4.03 -1.82
CA ALA A 26 10.66 -5.05 -2.85
C ALA A 26 11.95 -5.86 -3.11
N GLN A 27 13.09 -5.17 -3.25
CA GLN A 27 14.39 -5.84 -3.43
C GLN A 27 14.78 -6.66 -2.21
N LYS A 28 14.56 -6.12 -1.00
CA LYS A 28 14.84 -6.83 0.25
C LYS A 28 14.00 -8.10 0.35
N LEU A 29 12.69 -8.02 0.08
CA LEU A 29 11.76 -9.14 0.13
C LEU A 29 12.12 -10.25 -0.86
N PHE A 30 12.53 -9.87 -2.08
CA PHE A 30 13.02 -10.83 -3.06
C PHE A 30 14.31 -11.52 -2.59
N HIS A 31 15.26 -10.75 -2.05
CA HIS A 31 16.54 -11.29 -1.60
C HIS A 31 16.41 -12.23 -0.39
N GLU A 32 15.60 -11.86 0.60
CA GLU A 32 15.49 -12.58 1.88
C GLU A 32 14.48 -13.72 1.83
N TYR A 33 13.35 -13.55 1.12
CA TYR A 33 12.21 -14.47 1.16
C TYR A 33 11.86 -15.08 -0.20
N GLY A 34 12.52 -14.66 -1.29
CA GLY A 34 12.16 -15.09 -2.64
C GLY A 34 10.79 -14.58 -3.10
N VAL A 35 10.27 -13.54 -2.45
CA VAL A 35 8.97 -12.94 -2.77
C VAL A 35 9.14 -11.96 -3.93
N GLU A 36 8.41 -12.20 -5.02
CA GLU A 36 8.36 -11.28 -6.17
C GLU A 36 7.37 -10.15 -5.89
N VAL A 37 7.87 -8.91 -5.85
CA VAL A 37 7.07 -7.70 -5.64
C VAL A 37 7.26 -6.77 -6.84
N TYR A 38 6.19 -6.48 -7.56
CA TYR A 38 6.20 -5.56 -8.69
C TYR A 38 5.80 -4.16 -8.21
N VAL A 39 6.72 -3.20 -8.35
CA VAL A 39 6.48 -1.81 -7.94
C VAL A 39 6.14 -0.98 -9.18
N ILE A 40 4.91 -0.46 -9.22
CA ILE A 40 4.37 0.32 -10.34
C ILE A 40 4.20 1.77 -9.89
N PRO A 41 5.03 2.72 -10.35
CA PRO A 41 4.83 4.13 -10.03
C PRO A 41 3.64 4.69 -10.82
N TYR A 42 2.75 5.41 -10.15
CA TYR A 42 1.63 6.12 -10.76
C TYR A 42 1.61 7.57 -10.28
N TYR A 43 1.81 8.51 -11.21
CA TYR A 43 1.79 9.93 -10.89
C TYR A 43 0.42 10.55 -11.17
N SER A 44 -0.18 11.19 -10.18
CA SER A 44 -1.38 12.01 -10.32
C SER A 44 -1.29 13.24 -9.42
N LYS A 45 -1.33 14.41 -10.03
CA LYS A 45 -1.14 15.69 -9.32
C LYS A 45 -2.25 15.99 -8.31
N ASP A 46 -3.48 15.55 -8.61
CA ASP A 46 -4.67 15.83 -7.80
C ASP A 46 -5.03 14.70 -6.84
N SER A 47 -4.27 13.60 -6.84
CA SER A 47 -4.51 12.48 -5.93
C SER A 47 -3.81 12.65 -4.58
N ARG A 48 -4.26 11.86 -3.60
CA ARG A 48 -3.50 11.62 -2.38
C ARG A 48 -2.31 10.72 -2.68
N VAL A 49 -1.35 10.70 -1.75
CA VAL A 49 -0.29 9.70 -1.76
C VAL A 49 -0.90 8.41 -1.22
N SER A 50 -0.88 7.36 -2.04
CA SER A 50 -1.49 6.07 -1.70
C SER A 50 -0.58 4.93 -2.13
N LEU A 51 -0.77 3.79 -1.48
CA LEU A 51 -0.14 2.52 -1.82
C LEU A 51 -1.27 1.52 -2.10
N ILE A 52 -1.30 0.92 -3.29
CA ILE A 52 -2.29 -0.10 -3.63
C ILE A 52 -1.54 -1.44 -3.67
N ILE A 53 -1.91 -2.39 -2.82
CA ILE A 53 -1.31 -3.72 -2.77
C ILE A 53 -2.39 -4.75 -3.09
N ASN A 54 -2.23 -5.53 -4.17
CA ASN A 54 -3.21 -6.54 -4.59
C ASN A 54 -4.66 -6.01 -4.51
N ASP A 55 -4.91 -4.87 -5.16
CA ASP A 55 -6.21 -4.17 -5.23
C ASP A 55 -6.71 -3.47 -3.94
N ILE A 56 -5.93 -3.51 -2.85
CA ILE A 56 -6.27 -2.80 -1.60
C ILE A 56 -5.54 -1.47 -1.54
N GLU A 57 -6.28 -0.35 -1.53
CA GLU A 57 -5.72 0.99 -1.40
C GLU A 57 -5.52 1.43 0.07
N PHE A 58 -4.30 1.84 0.37
CA PHE A 58 -3.89 2.43 1.63
C PHE A 58 -3.52 3.90 1.41
N THR A 59 -4.28 4.82 2.00
CA THR A 59 -3.91 6.25 1.98
C THR A 59 -2.78 6.49 2.97
N VAL A 60 -1.67 7.07 2.48
CA VAL A 60 -0.47 7.35 3.27
C VAL A 60 -0.44 8.81 3.68
N ASN A 61 -0.75 9.08 4.95
CA ASN A 61 -0.79 10.43 5.50
C ASN A 61 0.52 10.84 6.21
N LYS A 62 1.40 9.88 6.49
CA LYS A 62 2.70 10.10 7.15
C LYS A 62 3.73 9.13 6.59
N LYS A 63 5.01 9.43 6.82
CA LYS A 63 6.12 8.56 6.43
C LYS A 63 6.01 7.20 7.11
N LEU A 64 6.05 6.13 6.30
CA LEU A 64 6.09 4.75 6.79
C LEU A 64 7.52 4.35 7.14
N THR A 65 7.68 3.49 8.14
CA THR A 65 8.96 2.81 8.38
C THR A 65 9.15 1.64 7.42
N PRO A 66 10.40 1.20 7.18
CA PRO A 66 10.65 0.00 6.38
C PRO A 66 9.92 -1.24 6.90
N GLU A 67 9.81 -1.37 8.23
CA GLU A 67 9.11 -2.48 8.90
C GLU A 67 7.61 -2.42 8.63
N GLU A 68 6.96 -1.26 8.81
CA GLU A 68 5.52 -1.09 8.51
C GLU A 68 5.20 -1.47 7.06
N LEU A 69 6.05 -1.06 6.10
CA LEU A 69 5.84 -1.37 4.69
C LEU A 69 6.06 -2.86 4.38
N THR A 70 7.04 -3.48 5.05
CA THR A 70 7.30 -4.91 4.92
C THR A 70 6.10 -5.71 5.43
N ASP A 71 5.61 -5.36 6.63
CA ASP A 71 4.45 -6.02 7.24
C ASP A 71 3.19 -5.86 6.38
N LEU A 72 2.97 -4.69 5.78
CA LEU A 72 1.85 -4.48 4.84
C LEU A 72 1.93 -5.40 3.61
N ILE A 73 3.09 -5.45 2.95
CA ILE A 73 3.28 -6.28 1.76
C ILE A 73 3.13 -7.77 2.11
N LEU A 74 3.66 -8.19 3.26
CA LEU A 74 3.51 -9.57 3.74
C LEU A 74 2.08 -9.90 4.18
N SER A 75 1.35 -8.95 4.76
CA SER A 75 -0.06 -9.14 5.12
C SER A 75 -0.93 -9.39 3.89
N ALA A 76 -0.62 -8.73 2.77
CA ALA A 76 -1.31 -8.93 1.50
C ALA A 76 -1.03 -10.31 0.87
N LEU A 77 0.08 -10.97 1.24
CA LEU A 77 0.37 -12.36 0.83
C LEU A 77 -0.40 -13.39 1.67
N GLY A 78 -0.73 -13.07 2.93
CA GLY A 78 -1.42 -13.98 3.86
C GLY A 78 -2.95 -13.91 3.82
N ASN A 79 -3.52 -12.92 3.13
CA ASN A 79 -4.96 -12.70 3.09
C ASN A 79 -5.67 -13.60 2.06
N GLU A 80 -5.82 -14.88 2.38
CA GLU A 80 -6.97 -15.69 1.92
C GLU A 80 -8.22 -15.46 2.82
N SER A 81 -8.14 -14.59 3.83
CA SER A 81 -9.30 -14.12 4.60
C SER A 81 -8.98 -12.77 5.29
N PRO A 82 -9.94 -11.83 5.37
CA PRO A 82 -9.67 -10.49 5.87
C PRO A 82 -9.55 -10.54 7.40
N LYS A 83 -8.31 -10.56 7.91
CA LYS A 83 -8.06 -10.19 9.30
C LYS A 83 -7.54 -8.76 9.33
N THR A 84 -8.44 -7.86 9.68
CA THR A 84 -8.20 -6.45 9.96
C THR A 84 -7.04 -6.33 10.95
N GLN A 85 -5.88 -5.88 10.46
CA GLN A 85 -4.78 -5.45 11.32
C GLN A 85 -4.77 -3.94 11.29
N GLU A 86 -5.22 -3.31 12.37
CA GLU A 86 -5.24 -1.85 12.52
C GLU A 86 -3.80 -1.33 12.54
N VAL A 87 -3.35 -0.78 11.42
CA VAL A 87 -2.17 0.06 11.37
C VAL A 87 -2.64 1.49 11.58
N SER A 88 -2.35 2.08 12.74
CA SER A 88 -2.74 3.46 13.13
C SER A 88 -2.16 4.57 12.22
N SER A 89 -1.53 4.18 11.11
CA SER A 89 -0.82 5.01 10.15
C SER A 89 -1.58 5.18 8.83
N LEU A 90 -2.61 4.37 8.57
CA LEU A 90 -3.22 4.21 7.26
C LEU A 90 -4.74 4.37 7.34
N GLY A 91 -5.29 5.19 6.43
CA GLY A 91 -6.71 5.14 6.11
C GLY A 91 -6.93 4.01 5.12
N LEU A 92 -7.71 3.00 5.51
CA LEU A 92 -8.15 1.93 4.61
C LEU A 92 -9.42 2.41 3.89
N THR A 93 -9.41 2.46 2.57
CA THR A 93 -10.63 2.65 1.78
C THR A 93 -10.88 1.37 1.01
N LEU A 94 -11.89 0.61 1.40
CA LEU A 94 -12.33 -0.58 0.66
C LEU A 94 -13.29 -0.09 -0.44
N HIS A 95 -12.88 -0.21 -1.70
CA HIS A 95 -13.83 -0.14 -2.81
C HIS A 95 -14.34 -1.56 -3.08
N ASP A 96 -15.53 -1.82 -2.55
CA ASP A 96 -16.34 -2.96 -2.97
C ASP A 96 -17.00 -2.55 -4.29
N ASP A 97 -16.75 -3.28 -5.37
CA ASP A 97 -17.40 -3.10 -6.69
C ASP A 97 -18.87 -3.57 -6.65
N ASN A 98 -19.60 -3.13 -5.63
CA ASN A 98 -21.04 -3.30 -5.49
C ASN A 98 -21.69 -1.96 -5.19
N ASP A 99 -22.49 -1.52 -6.16
CA ASP A 99 -23.42 -0.40 -6.15
C ASP A 99 -24.03 -0.05 -4.77
N PHE A 100 -23.99 1.25 -4.45
CA PHE A 100 -24.71 1.95 -3.37
C PHE A 100 -24.54 1.43 -1.93
N CYS A 101 -23.64 2.05 -1.16
CA CYS A 101 -23.95 2.49 0.21
C CYS A 101 -22.90 3.48 0.74
N GLU A 102 -23.39 4.55 1.36
CA GLU A 102 -22.60 5.45 2.20
C GLU A 102 -21.86 4.67 3.29
N GLY A 103 -20.56 4.89 3.41
CA GLY A 103 -19.74 4.30 4.45
C GLY A 103 -18.57 5.22 4.79
N VAL A 104 -18.86 6.34 5.46
CA VAL A 104 -17.84 7.10 6.18
C VAL A 104 -17.45 6.28 7.40
N LEU A 105 -16.20 5.81 7.46
CA LEU A 105 -15.58 5.38 8.70
C LEU A 105 -14.42 6.33 9.00
N ILE A 106 -14.72 7.29 9.87
CA ILE A 106 -13.75 8.05 10.63
C ILE A 106 -13.37 7.20 11.82
N TYR A 107 -12.09 6.80 11.91
CA TYR A 107 -11.38 6.58 13.17
C TYR A 107 -9.96 7.10 13.03
#